data_AF-A0A1M6NSB7-F1
#
_entry.id   AF-A0A1M6NSB7-F1
#
_cell.length_a   1.000
_cell.length_b   1.000
_cell.length_c   1.000
_cell.angle_alpha   90.00
_cell.angle_beta   90.00
_cell.angle_gamma   90.00
#
_symmetry.space_group_name_H-M   'P 1'
#
loop_
_entity.id
_entity.type
_entity.pdbx_description
1 polymer ?
#
loop_
_entity_poly.entity_id
_entity_poly.type
_entity_poly.pdbx_seq_one_letter_code
_entity_poly.pdbx_strand_id
1 'polypeptide(L)'
;MMPPLFGMEWSMNVIIAYAFGIILIYLLGRMFLMPLRLIFRLIYNGLVGGIMLWAVNFVGAHMGFTLAINPITALVAGFLGLPGVILLILFKLFIAG
;
A
#
# COMPACT_ATOMS: atom_id res chain seq x y z
N MET A 1 -5.23 -57.64 -12.03
CA MET A 1 -5.19 -56.51 -11.07
C MET A 1 -4.50 -55.37 -11.79
N MET A 2 -5.19 -54.24 -11.98
CA MET A 2 -4.66 -53.11 -12.76
C MET A 2 -3.83 -52.22 -11.82
N PRO A 3 -2.57 -51.89 -12.15
CA PRO A 3 -1.73 -51.05 -11.30
C PRO A 3 -2.29 -49.61 -11.23
N PRO A 4 -2.17 -48.92 -10.08
CA PRO A 4 -2.57 -47.53 -9.97
C PRO A 4 -1.69 -46.66 -10.88
N LEU A 5 -2.33 -45.90 -11.76
CA LEU A 5 -1.69 -45.02 -12.77
C LEU A 5 -0.74 -43.96 -12.19
N PHE A 6 -0.72 -43.76 -10.86
CA PHE A 6 0.05 -42.71 -10.20
C PHE A 6 0.64 -43.08 -8.82
N GLY A 7 0.80 -44.37 -8.47
CA GLY A 7 1.48 -44.78 -7.22
C GLY A 7 0.91 -44.21 -5.90
N MET A 8 -0.20 -43.47 -5.96
CA MET A 8 -0.85 -42.82 -4.85
C MET A 8 -1.97 -43.73 -4.38
N GLU A 9 -1.78 -44.33 -3.22
CA GLU A 9 -2.89 -44.96 -2.53
C GLU A 9 -3.82 -43.86 -2.03
N TRP A 10 -5.09 -43.93 -2.44
CA TRP A 10 -6.16 -43.03 -2.01
C TRP A 10 -6.54 -43.30 -0.55
N SER A 11 -5.58 -43.06 0.35
CA SER A 11 -5.82 -43.16 1.78
C SER A 11 -6.56 -41.91 2.25
N MET A 12 -7.48 -42.09 3.20
CA MET A 12 -8.22 -40.99 3.81
C MET A 12 -7.29 -39.90 4.37
N ASN A 13 -6.11 -40.31 4.84
CA ASN A 13 -5.06 -39.42 5.33
C ASN A 13 -4.54 -38.46 4.25
N VAL A 14 -4.31 -38.95 3.02
CA VAL A 14 -3.83 -38.11 1.90
C VAL A 14 -4.89 -37.07 1.53
N ILE A 15 -6.16 -37.46 1.52
CA ILE A 15 -7.28 -36.56 1.21
C ILE A 15 -7.38 -35.45 2.26
N ILE A 16 -7.30 -35.81 3.55
CA ILE A 16 -7.34 -34.83 4.66
C ILE A 16 -6.13 -33.90 4.62
N ALA A 17 -4.92 -34.42 4.35
CA ALA A 17 -3.72 -33.61 4.24
C ALA A 17 -3.81 -32.59 3.09
N TYR A 18 -4.35 -32.99 1.93
CA TYR A 18 -4.59 -32.09 0.80
C TYR A 18 -5.62 -31.01 1.14
N ALA A 19 -6.76 -31.39 1.74
CA ALA A 19 -7.79 -30.43 2.15
C ALA A 19 -7.24 -29.40 3.16
N PHE A 20 -6.48 -29.87 4.15
CA PHE A 20 -5.83 -29.00 5.13
C PHE A 20 -4.81 -28.07 4.48
N GLY A 21 -3.99 -28.59 3.54
CA GLY A 21 -3.02 -27.79 2.80
C GLY A 21 -3.67 -26.66 1.99
N ILE A 22 -4.77 -26.94 1.29
CA ILE A 22 -5.52 -25.93 0.53
C ILE A 22 -6.08 -24.85 1.46
N ILE A 23 -6.69 -25.24 2.60
CA ILE A 23 -7.21 -24.29 3.59
C ILE A 23 -6.09 -23.42 4.15
N LEU A 24 -4.93 -24.02 4.47
CA LEU A 24 -3.79 -23.29 5.02
C LEU A 24 -3.22 -22.29 4.00
N ILE A 25 -3.05 -22.69 2.74
CA ILE A 25 -2.60 -21.79 1.67
C ILE A 25 -3.61 -20.66 1.46
N TYR A 26 -4.91 -20.94 1.49
CA TYR A 26 -5.94 -19.91 1.37
C TYR A 26 -5.90 -18.89 2.51
N LEU A 27 -5.73 -19.35 3.76
CA LEU A 27 -5.63 -18.47 4.92
C LEU A 27 -4.36 -17.61 4.87
N LEU A 28 -3.21 -18.22 4.57
CA LEU A 28 -1.95 -17.50 4.41
C LEU A 28 -2.04 -16.50 3.26
N GLY A 29 -2.52 -16.92 2.10
CA GLY A 29 -2.71 -16.04 0.94
C GLY A 29 -3.58 -14.84 1.28
N ARG A 30 -4.72 -15.05 1.94
CA ARG A 30 -5.61 -13.95 2.36
C ARG A 30 -4.97 -13.02 3.39
N MET A 31 -4.22 -13.58 4.36
CA MET A 31 -3.51 -12.81 5.37
C MET A 31 -2.44 -11.91 4.75
N PHE A 32 -1.74 -12.36 3.71
CA PHE A 32 -0.71 -11.57 3.01
C PHE A 32 -1.28 -10.58 1.98
N LEU A 33 -2.38 -10.90 1.30
CA LEU A 33 -2.99 -10.02 0.29
C LEU A 33 -3.61 -8.75 0.89
N MET A 34 -4.12 -8.82 2.13
CA MET A 34 -4.71 -7.69 2.83
C MET A 34 -3.73 -6.53 3.10
N PRO A 35 -2.54 -6.73 3.72
CA PRO A 35 -1.55 -5.68 3.93
C PRO A 35 -0.94 -5.18 2.61
N LEU A 36 -0.82 -6.05 1.60
CA LEU A 36 -0.29 -5.68 0.30
C LEU A 36 -1.16 -4.59 -0.37
N ARG A 37 -2.48 -4.71 -0.27
CA ARG A 37 -3.42 -3.69 -0.78
C ARG A 37 -3.25 -2.35 -0.06
N LEU A 38 -2.96 -2.35 1.24
CA LEU A 38 -2.69 -1.14 2.00
C LEU A 38 -1.40 -0.46 1.51
N ILE A 39 -0.34 -1.23 1.31
CA ILE A 39 0.95 -0.72 0.81
C ILE A 39 0.77 -0.06 -0.57
N PHE A 40 0.06 -0.72 -1.49
CA PHE A 40 -0.23 -0.12 -2.80
C PHE A 40 -1.03 1.18 -2.70
N ARG A 41 -2.01 1.25 -1.79
CA ARG A 41 -2.77 2.49 -1.55
C ARG A 41 -1.87 3.61 -1.00
N LEU A 42 -0.96 3.29 -0.09
CA LEU A 42 0.01 4.25 0.45
C LEU A 42 0.97 4.74 -0.63
N ILE A 43 1.48 3.86 -1.48
CA ILE A 43 2.35 4.24 -2.60
C ILE A 43 1.61 5.15 -3.57
N TYR A 44 0.40 4.79 -3.99
CA TYR A 44 -0.39 5.61 -4.92
C TYR A 44 -0.69 7.00 -4.34
N ASN A 45 -1.20 7.07 -3.11
CA ASN A 45 -1.49 8.35 -2.46
C ASN A 45 -0.21 9.17 -2.24
N GLY A 46 0.88 8.53 -1.81
CA GLY A 46 2.17 9.18 -1.61
C GLY A 46 2.75 9.75 -2.91
N LEU A 47 2.62 9.04 -4.03
CA LEU A 47 3.02 9.55 -5.34
C LEU A 47 2.17 10.74 -5.76
N VAL A 48 0.84 10.64 -5.66
CA VAL A 48 -0.08 11.73 -6.04
C VAL A 48 0.19 12.98 -5.18
N GLY A 49 0.30 12.83 -3.87
CA GLY A 49 0.60 13.95 -2.98
C GLY A 49 2.03 14.48 -3.15
N GLY A 50 3.00 13.62 -3.44
CA GLY A 50 4.36 14.03 -3.78
C GLY A 50 4.40 14.89 -5.05
N ILE A 51 3.66 14.50 -6.09
CA ILE A 51 3.50 15.29 -7.33
C ILE A 51 2.82 16.63 -7.03
N MET A 52 1.77 16.64 -6.21
CA MET A 52 1.11 17.88 -5.80
C MET A 52 2.06 18.83 -5.07
N LEU A 53 2.81 18.34 -4.08
CA LEU A 53 3.78 19.15 -3.33
C LEU A 53 4.91 19.64 -4.23
N TRP A 54 5.38 18.80 -5.16
CA TRP A 54 6.37 19.21 -6.14
C TRP A 54 5.87 20.36 -7.03
N ALA A 55 4.63 20.28 -7.51
CA ALA A 55 4.01 21.35 -8.30
C ALA A 55 3.87 22.65 -7.48
N VAL A 56 3.45 22.54 -6.22
CA VAL A 56 3.36 23.70 -5.31
C VAL A 56 4.73 24.31 -5.06
N ASN A 57 5.76 23.49 -4.84
CA ASN A 57 7.13 23.97 -4.67
C ASN A 57 7.68 24.63 -5.92
N PHE A 58 7.33 24.15 -7.10
CA PHE A 58 7.75 24.76 -8.35
C PHE A 58 7.22 26.20 -8.45
N VAL A 59 5.94 26.43 -8.17
CA VAL A 59 5.35 27.77 -8.15
C VAL A 59 5.86 28.60 -6.96
N GLY A 60 5.84 28.00 -5.77
CA GLY A 60 6.22 28.66 -4.51
C GLY A 60 7.69 29.06 -4.42
N ALA A 61 8.60 28.35 -5.12
CA ALA A 61 10.02 28.70 -5.16
C ALA A 61 10.25 30.11 -5.72
N HIS A 62 9.40 30.57 -6.64
CA HIS A 62 9.46 31.94 -7.18
C HIS A 62 9.14 33.01 -6.11
N MET A 63 8.43 32.62 -5.05
CA MET A 63 8.06 33.46 -3.91
C MET A 63 8.94 33.18 -2.68
N GLY A 64 10.00 32.38 -2.80
CA GLY A 64 10.84 31.94 -1.67
C GLY A 64 10.16 30.94 -0.73
N PHE A 65 9.05 30.32 -1.15
CA PHE A 65 8.26 29.40 -0.32
C PHE A 65 8.40 27.94 -0.80
N THR A 66 8.90 27.06 0.07
CA THR A 66 9.06 25.63 -0.22
C THR A 66 8.48 24.75 0.89
N LEU A 67 7.61 23.81 0.55
CA LEU A 67 7.14 22.76 1.45
C LEU A 67 8.11 21.57 1.47
N ALA A 68 8.27 20.94 2.63
CA ALA A 68 9.03 19.70 2.73
C ALA A 68 8.32 18.59 1.95
N ILE A 69 9.04 17.91 1.05
CA ILE A 69 8.54 16.74 0.32
C ILE A 69 9.14 15.50 0.98
N ASN A 70 8.35 14.83 1.82
CA ASN A 70 8.72 13.57 2.46
C ASN A 70 7.50 12.63 2.48
N PRO A 71 7.66 11.34 2.83
CA PRO A 71 6.54 10.41 2.82
C PRO A 71 5.35 10.87 3.68
N ILE A 72 5.58 11.54 4.80
CA ILE A 72 4.51 12.02 5.68
C ILE A 72 3.73 13.16 4.99
N THR A 73 4.41 14.20 4.52
CA THR A 73 3.75 15.34 3.86
C THR A 73 3.10 14.92 2.54
N ALA A 74 3.74 14.03 1.78
CA ALA A 74 3.20 13.47 0.55
C ALA A 74 1.97 12.61 0.80
N LEU A 75 1.94 11.79 1.86
CA LEU A 75 0.73 11.04 2.23
C LEU A 75 -0.37 11.99 2.71
N VAL A 76 -0.08 13.00 3.52
CA VAL A 76 -1.08 13.99 3.97
C VAL A 76 -1.69 14.72 2.77
N ALA A 77 -0.86 15.24 1.86
CA ALA A 77 -1.31 15.86 0.63
C ALA A 77 -2.06 14.89 -0.29
N GLY A 78 -1.64 13.63 -0.36
CA GLY A 78 -2.24 12.62 -1.22
C GLY A 78 -3.56 12.05 -0.69
N PHE A 79 -3.69 11.87 0.62
CA PHE A 79 -4.91 11.36 1.25
C PHE A 79 -6.01 12.42 1.31
N LEU A 80 -5.64 13.66 1.67
CA LEU A 80 -6.61 14.75 1.75
C LEU A 80 -6.77 15.47 0.39
N GLY A 81 -5.79 15.40 -0.52
CA GLY A 81 -5.78 16.14 -1.77
C GLY A 81 -5.47 17.63 -1.56
N LEU A 82 -6.21 18.48 -2.27
CA LEU A 82 -6.10 19.94 -2.16
C LEU A 82 -6.20 20.48 -0.70
N PRO A 83 -7.17 20.03 0.15
CA PRO A 83 -7.19 20.49 1.54
C PRO A 83 -5.97 20.03 2.35
N GLY A 84 -5.32 18.92 1.99
CA GLY A 84 -4.06 18.49 2.59
C GLY A 84 -2.90 19.42 2.25
N VAL A 85 -2.83 19.87 0.99
CA VAL A 85 -1.85 20.88 0.56
C VAL A 85 -2.06 22.20 1.33
N ILE A 86 -3.31 22.67 1.43
CA ILE A 86 -3.66 23.89 2.19
C ILE A 86 -3.24 23.74 3.65
N LEU A 87 -3.55 22.60 4.28
CA LEU A 87 -3.14 22.31 5.65
C LEU A 87 -1.61 22.40 5.83
N LEU A 88 -0.84 21.83 4.90
CA LEU A 88 0.62 21.87 4.96
C LEU A 88 1.17 23.29 4.76
N ILE A 89 0.55 24.09 3.89
CA ILE A 89 0.89 25.51 3.74
C ILE A 89 0.64 26.26 5.03
N LEU A 90 -0.54 26.10 5.64
CA LEU A 90 -0.88 26.73 6.92
C LEU A 90 0.06 26.27 8.04
N PHE A 91 0.35 24.97 8.11
CA PHE A 91 1.31 24.42 9.06
C PHE A 91 2.68 25.09 8.92
N LYS A 92 3.15 25.26 7.68
CA LYS A 92 4.42 25.94 7.43
C LYS A 92 4.36 27.43 7.79
N LEU A 93 3.25 28.12 7.55
CA LEU A 93 3.14 29.56 7.84
C LEU A 93 3.00 29.88 9.33
N PHE A 94 2.29 29.04 10.10
CA PHE A 94 1.97 29.34 11.51
C PHE A 94 2.88 28.63 12.51
N ILE A 95 3.44 27.46 12.18
CA ILE A 95 4.18 26.63 13.13
C ILE A 95 5.65 26.53 12.76
N ALA A 96 5.96 26.30 11.47
CA ALA A 96 7.33 26.10 11.00
C ALA A 96 7.89 27.31 10.22
N GLY A 97 7.25 28.47 10.36
CA GLY A 97 7.52 29.71 9.62
C GLY A 97 8.43 30.66 10.38
#